data_AF-A0A2E8AKL5-F1
#
_entry.id   AF-A0A2E8AKL5-F1
#
_cell.length_a   1.000
_cell.length_b   1.000
_cell.length_c   1.000
_cell.angle_alpha   90.00
_cell.angle_beta   90.00
_cell.angle_gamma   90.00
#
_symmetry.space_group_name_H-M   'P 1'
#
loop_
_entity.id
_entity.type
_entity.pdbx_description
1 polymer ?
#
loop_
_entity_poly.entity_id
_entity_poly.type
_entity_poly.pdbx_seq_one_letter_code
_entity_poly.pdbx_strand_id
1 'polypeptide(L)'
;THIGHNQIADSSMPSKKLNDKEELHGGISAFGKKAIKRMNELGMMIDISHVSDKASLEAIKLSSAPVIASHSCVKSIADHPRNISNELLFALRENGGVIQITAFANYVKVNNDRFSSIISLGNKVAELYGDKSFNPSLHSKTREYLEGIENINIKFPMPDIDDFIDHVDYVVDLIGIDYVGISSDFGGGGGISGWMDAAETKLLTLKLEERGYSSKEIEKIWGGNILRVWKKVEDIASKT
;
A
#
# COMPACT_ATOMS: atom_id res chain seq x y z
N THR A 1 -2.24 -10.92 3.18
CA THR A 1 -1.81 -11.00 4.59
C THR A 1 -2.02 -9.63 5.23
N HIS A 2 -1.56 -9.38 6.46
CA HIS A 2 -1.42 -8.02 7.00
C HIS A 2 -0.03 -7.93 7.67
N ILE A 3 0.16 -7.13 8.72
CA ILE A 3 1.33 -7.25 9.61
C ILE A 3 1.32 -8.64 10.27
N GLY A 4 2.43 -9.35 10.11
CA GLY A 4 2.66 -10.69 10.62
C GLY A 4 2.25 -11.82 9.68
N HIS A 5 2.93 -12.96 9.81
CA HIS A 5 2.63 -14.15 9.03
C HIS A 5 1.28 -14.76 9.43
N ASN A 6 0.69 -15.57 8.54
CA ASN A 6 -0.53 -16.32 8.86
C ASN A 6 -0.51 -17.69 8.19
N GLN A 7 -1.59 -18.47 8.34
CA GLN A 7 -1.70 -19.83 7.81
C GLN A 7 -1.80 -19.89 6.28
N ILE A 8 -1.89 -18.75 5.59
CA ILE A 8 -2.04 -18.66 4.14
C ILE A 8 -0.68 -18.35 3.49
N ALA A 9 -0.01 -17.29 3.93
CA ALA A 9 1.22 -16.80 3.31
C ALA A 9 2.09 -15.97 4.26
N ASP A 10 3.35 -15.78 3.87
CA ASP A 10 4.29 -14.91 4.57
C ASP A 10 4.03 -13.43 4.28
N SER A 11 3.92 -12.63 5.35
CA SER A 11 3.88 -11.17 5.31
C SER A 11 5.25 -10.53 5.02
N SER A 12 5.22 -9.39 4.32
CA SER A 12 6.35 -8.45 4.16
C SER A 12 6.82 -7.83 5.48
N MET A 13 5.97 -7.87 6.52
CA MET A 13 6.24 -7.31 7.84
C MET A 13 6.04 -8.38 8.91
N PRO A 14 6.98 -9.33 9.09
CA PRO A 14 6.92 -10.30 10.19
C PRO A 14 6.86 -9.57 11.54
N SER A 15 6.03 -10.07 12.45
CA SER A 15 5.75 -9.42 13.72
C SER A 15 6.43 -10.14 14.89
N LYS A 16 7.37 -9.46 15.54
CA LYS A 16 7.95 -9.94 16.81
C LYS A 16 6.88 -10.17 17.88
N LYS A 17 5.81 -9.37 17.90
CA LYS A 17 4.70 -9.54 18.86
C LYS A 17 3.93 -10.85 18.66
N LEU A 18 3.96 -11.40 17.45
CA LEU A 18 3.34 -12.68 17.11
C LEU A 18 4.33 -13.85 17.14
N ASN A 19 5.58 -13.60 17.56
CA ASN A 19 6.68 -14.55 17.49
C ASN A 19 6.94 -15.07 16.07
N ASP A 20 6.74 -14.22 15.07
CA ASP A 20 7.08 -14.57 13.69
C ASP A 20 8.60 -14.74 13.54
N LYS A 21 8.96 -15.74 12.74
CA LYS A 21 10.29 -15.86 12.16
C LYS A 21 10.42 -14.89 10.99
N GLU A 22 11.57 -14.90 10.31
CA GLU A 22 11.75 -14.15 9.07
C GLU A 22 10.87 -14.70 7.93
N GLU A 23 10.77 -16.04 7.84
CA GLU A 23 9.85 -16.76 6.97
C GLU A 23 9.10 -17.83 7.77
N LEU A 24 7.81 -18.05 7.48
CA LEU A 24 7.02 -19.15 8.05
C LEU A 24 6.81 -20.28 7.03
N HIS A 25 6.39 -19.94 5.81
CA HIS A 25 6.15 -20.89 4.72
C HIS A 25 7.21 -20.86 3.64
N GLY A 26 8.06 -19.83 3.65
CA GLY A 26 8.96 -19.50 2.55
C GLY A 26 8.19 -19.10 1.30
N GLY A 27 7.13 -18.32 1.43
CA GLY A 27 6.22 -17.95 0.35
C GLY A 27 4.76 -18.24 0.70
N ILE A 28 4.09 -19.04 -0.13
CA ILE A 28 2.70 -19.44 0.07
C ILE A 28 2.61 -20.86 0.63
N SER A 29 1.84 -21.02 1.70
CA SER A 29 1.58 -22.33 2.31
C SER A 29 0.83 -23.29 1.38
N ALA A 30 0.82 -24.58 1.70
CA ALA A 30 -0.01 -25.56 0.99
C ALA A 30 -1.52 -25.21 1.02
N PHE A 31 -2.00 -24.61 2.11
CA PHE A 31 -3.38 -24.12 2.20
C PHE A 31 -3.61 -22.88 1.34
N GLY A 32 -2.65 -21.95 1.32
CA GLY A 32 -2.72 -20.72 0.51
C GLY A 32 -2.79 -21.01 -0.98
N LYS A 33 -2.09 -22.05 -1.47
CA LYS A 33 -2.19 -22.50 -2.87
C LYS A 33 -3.62 -22.95 -3.22
N LYS A 34 -4.30 -23.64 -2.30
CA LYS A 34 -5.73 -24.01 -2.45
C LYS A 34 -6.63 -22.79 -2.39
N ALA A 35 -6.32 -21.83 -1.51
CA ALA A 35 -7.08 -20.59 -1.38
C ALA A 35 -7.02 -19.77 -2.67
N ILE A 36 -5.84 -19.59 -3.28
CA ILE A 36 -5.69 -18.89 -4.56
C ILE A 36 -6.55 -19.52 -5.65
N LYS A 37 -6.46 -20.86 -5.79
CA LYS A 37 -7.30 -21.57 -6.76
C LYS A 37 -8.79 -21.26 -6.53
N ARG A 38 -9.23 -21.34 -5.28
CA ARG A 38 -10.63 -21.07 -4.92
C ARG A 38 -11.03 -19.61 -5.17
N MET A 39 -10.13 -18.65 -4.93
CA MET A 39 -10.37 -17.23 -5.22
C MET A 39 -10.57 -17.01 -6.72
N ASN A 40 -9.76 -17.64 -7.58
CA ASN A 40 -9.95 -17.56 -9.02
C ASN A 40 -11.29 -18.16 -9.48
N GLU A 41 -11.67 -19.34 -8.98
CA GLU A 41 -12.97 -19.97 -9.27
C GLU A 41 -14.16 -19.10 -8.84
N LEU A 42 -14.00 -18.30 -7.79
CA LEU A 42 -15.05 -17.42 -7.26
C LEU A 42 -15.09 -16.04 -7.94
N GLY A 43 -14.11 -15.69 -8.76
CA GLY A 43 -13.99 -14.33 -9.28
C GLY A 43 -13.57 -13.32 -8.22
N MET A 44 -12.79 -13.76 -7.23
CA MET A 44 -12.24 -12.88 -6.19
C MET A 44 -10.86 -12.38 -6.61
N MET A 45 -10.67 -11.05 -6.61
CA MET A 45 -9.35 -10.44 -6.84
C MET A 45 -8.36 -10.89 -5.75
N ILE A 46 -7.16 -11.27 -6.18
CA ILE A 46 -6.06 -11.58 -5.27
C ILE A 46 -5.24 -10.31 -5.07
N ASP A 47 -5.18 -9.84 -3.82
CA ASP A 47 -4.41 -8.65 -3.43
C ASP A 47 -3.08 -9.05 -2.79
N ILE A 48 -1.98 -8.54 -3.34
CA ILE A 48 -0.61 -8.79 -2.88
C ILE A 48 -0.07 -7.69 -1.96
N SER A 49 -0.87 -6.68 -1.62
CA SER A 49 -0.48 -5.71 -0.57
C SER A 49 -0.28 -6.44 0.77
N HIS A 50 0.72 -6.03 1.55
CA HIS A 50 1.27 -6.70 2.74
C HIS A 50 1.99 -8.03 2.52
N VAL A 51 1.84 -8.69 1.37
CA VAL A 51 2.41 -10.01 1.13
C VAL A 51 3.92 -9.87 0.87
N SER A 52 4.74 -10.80 1.39
CA SER A 52 6.19 -10.80 1.14
C SER A 52 6.50 -10.98 -0.35
N ASP A 53 7.64 -10.48 -0.84
CA ASP A 53 7.99 -10.57 -2.26
C ASP A 53 7.93 -11.99 -2.81
N LYS A 54 8.47 -12.96 -2.06
CA LYS A 54 8.46 -14.37 -2.44
C LYS A 54 7.03 -14.92 -2.56
N ALA A 55 6.18 -14.63 -1.57
CA ALA A 55 4.79 -15.05 -1.61
C ALA A 55 3.99 -14.33 -2.72
N SER A 56 4.27 -13.05 -2.98
CA SER A 56 3.65 -12.27 -4.06
C SER A 56 4.01 -12.83 -5.44
N LEU A 57 5.27 -13.17 -5.69
CA LEU A 57 5.70 -13.83 -6.92
C LEU A 57 5.02 -15.19 -7.12
N GLU A 58 4.92 -16.00 -6.04
CA GLU A 58 4.18 -17.26 -6.10
C GLU A 58 2.69 -17.04 -6.36
N ALA A 59 2.07 -16.01 -5.77
CA ALA A 59 0.66 -15.69 -5.97
C ALA A 59 0.38 -15.33 -7.43
N ILE A 60 1.22 -14.46 -8.00
CA ILE A 60 1.16 -14.06 -9.41
C ILE A 60 1.28 -15.28 -10.32
N LYS A 61 2.24 -16.18 -10.05
CA LYS A 61 2.47 -17.38 -10.85
C LYS A 61 1.33 -18.39 -10.77
N LEU A 62 0.70 -18.52 -9.60
CA LEU A 62 -0.37 -19.50 -9.36
C LEU A 62 -1.74 -19.00 -9.81
N SER A 63 -1.95 -17.68 -9.83
CA SER A 63 -3.23 -17.10 -10.19
C SER A 63 -3.51 -17.25 -11.69
N SER A 64 -4.69 -17.77 -12.03
CA SER A 64 -5.17 -17.78 -13.42
C SER A 64 -5.71 -16.42 -13.88
N ALA A 65 -5.97 -15.50 -12.94
CA ALA A 65 -6.50 -14.17 -13.18
C ALA A 65 -5.51 -13.07 -12.77
N PRO A 66 -5.67 -11.83 -13.26
CA PRO A 66 -4.81 -10.73 -12.86
C PRO A 66 -4.90 -10.43 -11.35
N VAL A 67 -3.77 -10.16 -10.72
CA VAL A 67 -3.67 -9.74 -9.31
C VAL A 67 -3.73 -8.22 -9.19
N ILE A 68 -3.91 -7.74 -7.96
CA ILE A 68 -3.83 -6.31 -7.62
C ILE A 68 -2.83 -6.10 -6.48
N ALA A 69 -2.24 -4.92 -6.39
CA ALA A 69 -1.69 -4.39 -5.14
C ALA A 69 -2.56 -3.19 -4.75
N SER A 70 -3.55 -3.39 -3.87
CA SER A 70 -4.56 -2.39 -3.53
C SER A 70 -4.05 -1.15 -2.79
N HIS A 71 -2.92 -1.24 -2.09
CA HIS A 71 -2.30 -0.11 -1.39
C HIS A 71 -0.81 -0.39 -1.12
N SER A 72 0.05 0.02 -2.05
CA SER A 72 1.51 -0.09 -1.90
C SER A 72 2.22 1.00 -2.70
N CYS A 73 3.42 1.38 -2.28
CA CYS A 73 4.29 2.27 -3.07
C CYS A 73 5.45 1.49 -3.70
N VAL A 74 6.39 2.21 -4.32
CA VAL A 74 7.51 1.62 -5.07
C VAL A 74 8.80 1.65 -4.26
N LYS A 75 9.47 0.50 -4.16
CA LYS A 75 10.66 0.33 -3.33
C LYS A 75 11.86 1.13 -3.84
N SER A 76 11.97 1.29 -5.15
CA SER A 76 13.05 2.04 -5.81
C SER A 76 13.02 3.54 -5.54
N ILE A 77 11.87 4.09 -5.11
CA ILE A 77 11.74 5.49 -4.67
C ILE A 77 11.90 5.59 -3.15
N ALA A 78 11.24 4.68 -2.43
CA ALA A 78 11.22 4.65 -0.98
C ALA A 78 11.49 3.22 -0.50
N ASP A 79 12.70 2.98 0.00
CA ASP A 79 13.15 1.64 0.41
C ASP A 79 12.50 1.22 1.73
N HIS A 80 11.27 0.71 1.62
CA HIS A 80 10.47 0.20 2.71
C HIS A 80 10.04 -1.24 2.40
N PRO A 81 10.06 -2.18 3.37
CA PRO A 81 9.67 -3.59 3.14
C PRO A 81 8.22 -3.77 2.65
N ARG A 82 7.33 -2.79 2.90
CA ARG A 82 5.95 -2.78 2.36
C ARG A 82 5.85 -2.34 0.91
N ASN A 83 6.90 -1.77 0.34
CA ASN A 83 6.88 -1.25 -1.02
C ASN A 83 7.29 -2.32 -2.03
N ILE A 84 6.68 -2.26 -3.21
CA ILE A 84 6.81 -3.25 -4.27
C ILE A 84 8.15 -3.05 -4.99
N SER A 85 8.91 -4.12 -5.14
CA SER A 85 10.17 -4.16 -5.89
C SER A 85 9.92 -4.13 -7.40
N ASN A 86 10.93 -3.73 -8.19
CA ASN A 86 10.81 -3.72 -9.65
C ASN A 86 10.51 -5.11 -10.22
N GLU A 87 11.06 -6.16 -9.63
CA GLU A 87 10.77 -7.55 -10.02
C GLU A 87 9.27 -7.86 -9.91
N LEU A 88 8.64 -7.46 -8.80
CA LEU A 88 7.20 -7.60 -8.63
C LEU A 88 6.40 -6.71 -9.58
N LEU A 89 6.84 -5.48 -9.87
CA LEU A 89 6.17 -4.61 -10.84
C LEU A 89 6.16 -5.25 -12.24
N PHE A 90 7.28 -5.84 -12.66
CA PHE A 90 7.34 -6.57 -13.93
C PHE A 90 6.44 -7.81 -13.91
N ALA A 91 6.48 -8.62 -12.85
CA ALA A 91 5.61 -9.79 -12.73
C ALA A 91 4.11 -9.41 -12.74
N LEU A 92 3.74 -8.32 -12.07
CA LEU A 92 2.39 -7.77 -12.04
C LEU A 92 1.95 -7.30 -13.44
N ARG A 93 2.84 -6.62 -14.18
CA ARG A 93 2.59 -6.22 -15.58
C ARG A 93 2.31 -7.42 -16.47
N GLU A 94 3.18 -8.43 -16.45
CA GLU A 94 3.04 -9.64 -17.28
C GLU A 94 1.77 -10.43 -16.95
N ASN A 95 1.36 -10.43 -15.68
CA ASN A 95 0.11 -11.03 -15.24
C ASN A 95 -1.14 -10.20 -15.63
N GLY A 96 -0.96 -8.96 -16.08
CA GLY A 96 -2.04 -8.05 -16.46
C GLY A 96 -2.68 -7.31 -15.28
N GLY A 97 -2.02 -7.29 -14.12
CA GLY A 97 -2.53 -6.71 -12.88
C GLY A 97 -2.53 -5.18 -12.84
N VAL A 98 -2.67 -4.62 -11.63
CA VAL A 98 -2.58 -3.17 -11.36
C VAL A 98 -2.04 -2.92 -9.95
N ILE A 99 -1.14 -1.94 -9.80
CA ILE A 99 -0.74 -1.39 -8.49
C ILE A 99 -1.49 -0.09 -8.23
N GLN A 100 -2.10 0.02 -7.06
CA GLN A 100 -2.70 1.26 -6.55
C GLN A 100 -1.68 1.93 -5.61
N ILE A 101 -1.04 3.00 -6.09
CA ILE A 101 -0.08 3.79 -5.30
C ILE A 101 -0.80 4.38 -4.09
N THR A 102 -0.25 4.19 -2.90
CA THR A 102 -0.95 4.52 -1.65
C THR A 102 -0.41 5.76 -0.95
N ALA A 103 -1.30 6.62 -0.48
CA ALA A 103 -0.94 7.86 0.22
C ALA A 103 -0.53 7.62 1.68
N PHE A 104 0.30 6.62 1.95
CA PHE A 104 0.81 6.35 3.29
C PHE A 104 2.20 6.99 3.45
N ALA A 105 2.32 8.01 4.30
CA ALA A 105 3.52 8.86 4.36
C ALA A 105 4.85 8.09 4.44
N ASN A 106 4.94 7.05 5.27
CA ASN A 106 6.18 6.28 5.43
C ASN A 106 6.50 5.34 4.24
N TYR A 107 5.54 5.12 3.35
CA TYR A 107 5.70 4.35 2.12
C TYR A 107 5.99 5.26 0.93
N VAL A 108 5.46 6.49 0.94
CA VAL A 108 5.78 7.53 -0.05
C VAL A 108 7.21 8.04 0.15
N LYS A 109 7.62 8.30 1.40
CA LYS A 109 8.97 8.80 1.70
C LYS A 109 9.45 8.28 3.04
N VAL A 110 10.43 7.38 3.00
CA VAL A 110 11.01 6.82 4.21
C VAL A 110 11.81 7.89 4.94
N ASN A 111 11.37 8.25 6.14
CA ASN A 111 12.10 9.14 7.04
C ASN A 111 12.15 8.51 8.44
N ASN A 112 13.26 7.83 8.74
CA ASN A 112 13.45 7.09 9.99
C ASN A 112 13.43 8.01 11.22
N ASP A 113 13.90 9.25 11.10
CA ASP A 113 13.90 10.22 12.20
C ASP A 113 12.48 10.70 12.50
N ARG A 114 11.69 10.99 11.45
CA ARG A 114 10.26 11.29 11.58
C ARG A 114 9.53 10.14 12.24
N PHE A 115 9.69 8.93 11.71
CA PHE A 115 9.02 7.74 12.21
C PHE A 115 9.36 7.50 13.69
N SER A 116 10.65 7.53 14.04
CA SER A 116 11.12 7.35 15.42
C SER A 116 10.57 8.44 16.35
N SER A 117 10.47 9.68 15.87
CA SER A 117 9.89 10.79 16.64
C SER A 117 8.39 10.60 16.91
N ILE A 118 7.62 10.13 15.92
CA ILE A 118 6.18 9.84 16.08
C ILE A 118 5.97 8.69 17.07
N ILE A 119 6.75 7.62 16.98
CA ILE A 119 6.68 6.49 17.94
C ILE A 119 7.04 6.96 19.35
N SER A 120 8.09 7.76 19.51
CA SER A 120 8.47 8.33 20.81
C SER A 120 7.38 9.22 21.39
N LEU A 121 6.76 10.07 20.56
CA LEU A 121 5.63 10.91 20.96
C LEU A 121 4.44 10.06 21.40
N GLY A 122 4.05 9.06 20.61
CA GLY A 122 2.93 8.18 20.93
C GLY A 122 3.14 7.44 22.25
N ASN A 123 4.35 6.95 22.52
CA ASN A 123 4.69 6.31 23.79
C ASN A 123 4.60 7.30 24.98
N LYS A 124 5.11 8.52 24.83
CA LYS A 124 5.02 9.56 25.87
C LYS A 124 3.58 9.96 26.16
N VAL A 125 2.75 10.11 25.12
CA VAL A 125 1.33 10.43 25.29
C VAL A 125 0.60 9.27 25.97
N ALA A 126 0.83 8.03 25.55
CA ALA A 126 0.23 6.88 26.23
C ALA A 126 0.60 6.84 27.73
N GLU A 127 1.88 7.04 28.06
CA GLU A 127 2.36 7.10 29.44
C GLU A 127 1.70 8.23 30.24
N LEU A 128 1.57 9.42 29.66
CA LEU A 128 0.91 10.57 30.29
C LEU A 128 -0.56 10.29 30.66
N TYR A 129 -1.25 9.50 29.84
CA TYR A 129 -2.63 9.10 30.06
C TYR A 129 -2.78 7.78 30.85
N GLY A 130 -1.68 7.17 31.29
CA GLY A 130 -1.67 5.92 32.07
C GLY A 130 -1.94 4.66 31.25
N ASP A 131 -1.83 4.74 29.93
CA ASP A 131 -2.05 3.63 29.00
C ASP A 131 -0.75 2.89 28.68
N LYS A 132 -0.85 1.56 28.51
CA LYS A 132 0.33 0.71 28.18
C LYS A 132 0.91 0.98 26.80
N SER A 133 0.12 1.53 25.88
CA SER A 133 0.50 1.76 24.50
C SER A 133 -0.38 2.82 23.86
N PHE A 134 0.15 3.51 22.86
CA PHE A 134 -0.62 4.45 22.07
C PHE A 134 -1.85 3.80 21.45
N ASN A 135 -3.01 4.42 21.67
CA ASN A 135 -4.28 4.07 21.08
C ASN A 135 -4.78 5.29 20.29
N PRO A 136 -4.80 5.23 18.95
CA PRO A 136 -5.23 6.35 18.12
C PRO A 136 -6.59 6.92 18.51
N SER A 137 -7.58 6.09 18.85
CA SER A 137 -8.93 6.55 19.20
C SER A 137 -8.98 7.36 20.49
N LEU A 138 -8.04 7.12 21.42
CA LEU A 138 -7.95 7.82 22.70
C LEU A 138 -6.99 9.02 22.61
N HIS A 139 -5.86 8.84 21.93
CA HIS A 139 -4.71 9.71 22.08
C HIS A 139 -4.51 10.67 20.90
N SER A 140 -4.97 10.34 19.69
CA SER A 140 -4.67 11.13 18.48
C SER A 140 -5.25 12.55 18.48
N LYS A 141 -6.26 12.80 19.33
CA LYS A 141 -6.94 14.11 19.47
C LYS A 141 -6.51 14.87 20.73
N THR A 142 -5.58 14.32 21.51
CA THR A 142 -5.05 15.00 22.70
C THR A 142 -4.20 16.18 22.29
N ARG A 143 -4.15 17.21 23.14
CA ARG A 143 -3.39 18.44 22.86
C ARG A 143 -1.90 18.13 22.69
N GLU A 144 -1.37 17.30 23.57
CA GLU A 144 0.05 16.92 23.61
C GLU A 144 0.47 16.16 22.35
N TYR A 145 -0.41 15.29 21.85
CA TYR A 145 -0.15 14.59 20.59
C TYR A 145 -0.19 15.56 19.40
N LEU A 146 -1.20 16.44 19.32
CA LEU A 146 -1.33 17.39 18.22
C LEU A 146 -0.16 18.39 18.17
N GLU A 147 0.18 19.01 19.29
CA GLU A 147 1.34 19.91 19.39
C GLU A 147 2.66 19.16 19.11
N GLY A 148 2.77 17.91 19.57
CA GLY A 148 3.92 17.07 19.28
C GLY A 148 4.08 16.78 17.77
N ILE A 149 2.98 16.43 17.09
CA ILE A 149 2.97 16.20 15.64
C ILE A 149 3.30 17.48 14.88
N GLU A 150 2.80 18.64 15.30
CA GLU A 150 3.13 19.93 14.67
C GLU A 150 4.64 20.21 14.75
N ASN A 151 5.24 20.04 15.93
CA ASN A 151 6.68 20.19 16.12
C ASN A 151 7.49 19.19 15.27
N ILE A 152 7.02 17.94 15.17
CA ILE A 152 7.65 16.94 14.29
C ILE A 152 7.53 17.37 12.83
N ASN A 153 6.38 17.89 12.38
CA ASN A 153 6.17 18.34 11.01
C ASN A 153 7.07 19.53 10.64
N ILE A 154 7.38 20.43 11.57
CA ILE A 154 8.33 21.53 11.35
C ILE A 154 9.74 20.99 11.08
N LYS A 155 10.19 20.00 11.87
CA LYS A 155 11.55 19.46 11.78
C LYS A 155 11.72 18.41 10.67
N PHE A 156 10.69 17.60 10.48
CA PHE A 156 10.65 16.49 9.53
C PHE A 156 9.31 16.53 8.79
N PRO A 157 9.19 17.33 7.72
CA PRO A 157 7.94 17.49 6.98
C PRO A 157 7.34 16.16 6.52
N MET A 158 6.01 16.12 6.38
CA MET A 158 5.33 15.02 5.70
C MET A 158 5.67 15.04 4.21
N PRO A 159 5.67 13.88 3.54
CA PRO A 159 5.60 13.88 2.09
C PRO A 159 4.32 14.56 1.62
N ASP A 160 4.40 15.17 0.45
CA ASP A 160 3.29 15.89 -0.20
C ASP A 160 2.80 15.15 -1.46
N ILE A 161 1.85 15.78 -2.18
CA ILE A 161 1.31 15.22 -3.42
C ILE A 161 2.42 15.05 -4.49
N ASP A 162 3.43 15.90 -4.53
CA ASP A 162 4.53 15.76 -5.49
C ASP A 162 5.33 14.48 -5.21
N ASP A 163 5.73 14.25 -3.95
CA ASP A 163 6.40 13.00 -3.54
C ASP A 163 5.53 11.76 -3.88
N PHE A 164 4.20 11.86 -3.77
CA PHE A 164 3.28 10.78 -4.11
C PHE A 164 3.19 10.53 -5.62
N ILE A 165 3.09 11.59 -6.44
CA ILE A 165 3.00 11.44 -7.90
C ILE A 165 4.32 10.94 -8.48
N ASP A 166 5.47 11.19 -7.85
CA ASP A 166 6.74 10.58 -8.27
C ASP A 166 6.66 9.04 -8.31
N HIS A 167 5.88 8.41 -7.42
CA HIS A 167 5.59 6.97 -7.50
C HIS A 167 4.70 6.60 -8.68
N VAL A 168 3.70 7.42 -9.00
CA VAL A 168 2.84 7.20 -10.15
C VAL A 168 3.66 7.30 -11.43
N ASP A 169 4.42 8.39 -11.60
CA ASP A 169 5.31 8.64 -12.73
C ASP A 169 6.28 7.47 -12.93
N TYR A 170 6.91 7.00 -11.85
CA TYR A 170 7.84 5.87 -11.93
C TYR A 170 7.17 4.58 -12.42
N VAL A 171 5.97 4.26 -11.96
CA VAL A 171 5.25 3.06 -12.45
C VAL A 171 4.83 3.23 -13.90
N VAL A 172 4.36 4.42 -14.29
CA VAL A 172 3.98 4.74 -15.67
C VAL A 172 5.18 4.57 -16.60
N ASP A 173 6.34 5.11 -16.24
CA ASP A 173 7.57 5.01 -17.02
C ASP A 173 8.09 3.56 -17.09
N LEU A 174 8.00 2.81 -15.99
CA LEU A 174 8.57 1.47 -15.90
C LEU A 174 7.71 0.40 -16.58
N ILE A 175 6.40 0.40 -16.32
CA ILE A 175 5.49 -0.67 -16.74
C ILE A 175 4.27 -0.19 -17.54
N GLY A 176 4.02 1.12 -17.62
CA GLY A 176 2.99 1.72 -18.46
C GLY A 176 1.74 2.18 -17.70
N ILE A 177 1.05 3.16 -18.29
CA ILE A 177 -0.14 3.82 -17.71
C ILE A 177 -1.31 2.87 -17.41
N ASP A 178 -1.37 1.70 -18.03
CA ASP A 178 -2.46 0.72 -17.84
C ASP A 178 -2.33 -0.12 -16.55
N TYR A 179 -1.22 0.03 -15.82
CA TYR A 179 -0.85 -0.82 -14.68
C TYR A 179 -0.74 -0.07 -13.35
N VAL A 180 -1.08 1.21 -13.34
CA VAL A 180 -1.07 2.06 -12.14
C VAL A 180 -2.45 2.61 -11.83
N GLY A 181 -2.74 2.78 -10.55
CA GLY A 181 -3.77 3.68 -10.08
C GLY A 181 -3.42 4.17 -8.69
N ILE A 182 -4.41 4.57 -7.91
CA ILE A 182 -4.20 5.26 -6.64
C ILE A 182 -5.14 4.78 -5.53
N SER A 183 -4.66 4.86 -4.30
CA SER A 183 -5.41 4.63 -3.07
C SER A 183 -4.91 5.56 -1.96
N SER A 184 -5.73 5.79 -0.94
CA SER A 184 -5.37 6.71 0.14
C SER A 184 -4.89 6.02 1.41
N ASP A 185 -5.37 4.81 1.68
CA ASP A 185 -5.30 4.17 3.01
C ASP A 185 -5.92 5.03 4.14
N PHE A 186 -6.92 5.87 3.80
CA PHE A 186 -7.67 6.65 4.79
C PHE A 186 -8.35 5.74 5.82
N GLY A 187 -8.31 6.15 7.09
CA GLY A 187 -8.76 5.33 8.22
C GLY A 187 -7.79 4.21 8.62
N GLY A 188 -6.87 3.82 7.73
CA GLY A 188 -5.75 2.90 8.00
C GLY A 188 -4.44 3.59 8.43
N GLY A 189 -4.42 4.92 8.44
CA GLY A 189 -3.25 5.75 8.77
C GLY A 189 -2.65 6.48 7.57
N GLY A 190 -3.25 6.34 6.39
CA GLY A 190 -2.92 7.12 5.21
C GLY A 190 -3.30 8.61 5.33
N GLY A 191 -2.79 9.37 4.36
CA GLY A 191 -2.77 10.83 4.32
C GLY A 191 -1.36 11.35 4.03
N ILE A 192 -1.29 12.33 3.13
CA ILE A 192 -0.09 13.10 2.78
C ILE A 192 -0.43 14.58 2.75
N SER A 193 0.57 15.46 2.77
CA SER A 193 0.32 16.90 2.67
C SER A 193 -0.37 17.23 1.34
N GLY A 194 -1.56 17.85 1.42
CA GLY A 194 -2.41 18.14 0.27
C GLY A 194 -3.39 17.03 -0.12
N TRP A 195 -3.37 15.87 0.55
CA TRP A 195 -4.42 14.84 0.44
C TRP A 195 -4.56 14.08 1.77
N MET A 196 -4.97 14.79 2.81
CA MET A 196 -5.14 14.28 4.17
C MET A 196 -6.47 13.55 4.38
N ASP A 197 -7.49 13.88 3.59
CA ASP A 197 -8.79 13.22 3.61
C ASP A 197 -9.50 13.31 2.25
N ALA A 198 -10.69 12.69 2.18
CA ALA A 198 -11.46 12.59 0.95
C ALA A 198 -11.91 13.95 0.37
N ALA A 199 -12.01 15.01 1.18
CA ALA A 199 -12.40 16.34 0.68
C ALA A 199 -11.29 16.98 -0.17
N GLU A 200 -10.03 16.59 0.07
CA GLU A 200 -8.86 17.09 -0.66
C GLU A 200 -8.57 16.33 -1.96
N THR A 201 -9.32 15.27 -2.28
CA THR A 201 -9.12 14.39 -3.44
C THR A 201 -8.97 15.13 -4.78
N LYS A 202 -9.66 16.27 -4.95
CA LYS A 202 -9.54 17.09 -6.16
C LYS A 202 -8.12 17.65 -6.36
N LEU A 203 -7.39 17.92 -5.29
CA LEU A 203 -6.02 18.45 -5.35
C LEU A 203 -5.08 17.48 -6.04
N LEU A 204 -5.23 16.17 -5.79
CA LEU A 204 -4.44 15.14 -6.48
C LEU A 204 -4.73 15.14 -8.00
N THR A 205 -5.99 15.26 -8.41
CA THR A 205 -6.34 15.35 -9.84
C THR A 205 -5.73 16.57 -10.50
N LEU A 206 -5.83 17.75 -9.88
CA LEU A 206 -5.23 18.98 -10.41
C LEU A 206 -3.71 18.81 -10.55
N LYS A 207 -3.07 18.14 -9.59
CA LYS A 207 -1.64 17.91 -9.64
C LYS A 207 -1.22 16.91 -10.73
N LEU A 208 -2.02 15.89 -11.01
CA LEU A 208 -1.81 15.01 -12.16
C LEU A 208 -1.95 15.79 -13.49
N GLU A 209 -2.92 16.70 -13.60
CA GLU A 209 -3.05 17.58 -14.77
C GLU A 209 -1.82 18.49 -14.93
N GLU A 210 -1.34 19.09 -13.84
CA GLU A 210 -0.12 19.91 -13.82
C GLU A 210 1.13 19.11 -14.24
N ARG A 211 1.18 17.81 -13.89
CA ARG A 211 2.24 16.87 -14.29
C ARG A 211 2.12 16.40 -15.74
N GLY A 212 1.07 16.81 -16.45
CA GLY A 212 0.91 16.57 -17.89
C GLY A 212 0.08 15.34 -18.26
N TYR A 213 -0.55 14.67 -17.29
CA TYR A 213 -1.46 13.57 -17.60
C TYR A 213 -2.71 14.07 -18.30
N SER A 214 -3.08 13.42 -19.40
CA SER A 214 -4.34 13.71 -20.09
C SER A 214 -5.54 13.23 -19.29
N SER A 215 -6.72 13.79 -19.55
CA SER A 215 -7.96 13.36 -18.86
C SER A 215 -8.23 11.86 -19.01
N LYS A 216 -7.83 11.23 -20.13
CA LYS A 216 -7.98 9.78 -20.35
C LYS A 216 -7.03 8.96 -19.48
N GLU A 217 -5.81 9.46 -19.25
CA GLU A 217 -4.85 8.78 -18.38
C GLU A 217 -5.22 8.94 -16.91
N ILE A 218 -5.71 10.12 -16.53
CA ILE A 218 -6.29 10.38 -15.21
C ILE A 218 -7.49 9.46 -14.93
N GLU A 219 -8.38 9.26 -15.91
CA GLU A 219 -9.50 8.31 -15.80
C GLU A 219 -9.01 6.87 -15.54
N LYS A 220 -7.93 6.45 -16.21
CA LYS A 220 -7.31 5.14 -15.98
C LYS A 220 -6.76 5.02 -14.57
N ILE A 221 -6.00 6.02 -14.11
CA ILE A 221 -5.39 6.08 -12.77
C ILE A 221 -6.46 6.04 -11.67
N TRP A 222 -7.54 6.81 -11.81
CA TRP A 222 -8.61 6.91 -10.79
C TRP A 222 -9.50 5.68 -10.68
N GLY A 223 -9.53 4.81 -11.69
CA GLY A 223 -10.44 3.67 -11.64
C GLY A 223 -10.45 2.78 -12.87
N GLY A 224 -10.16 3.32 -14.05
CA GLY A 224 -10.24 2.55 -15.29
C GLY A 224 -9.38 1.27 -15.25
N ASN A 225 -8.18 1.34 -14.68
CA ASN A 225 -7.27 0.20 -14.64
C ASN A 225 -7.69 -0.88 -13.63
N ILE A 226 -8.20 -0.50 -12.46
CA ILE A 226 -8.73 -1.48 -11.49
C ILE A 226 -10.02 -2.12 -12.00
N LEU A 227 -10.87 -1.37 -12.69
CA LEU A 227 -12.09 -1.91 -13.31
C LEU A 227 -11.76 -2.87 -14.47
N ARG A 228 -10.70 -2.60 -15.26
CA ARG A 228 -10.16 -3.54 -16.25
C ARG A 228 -9.77 -4.88 -15.61
N VAL A 229 -9.05 -4.83 -14.49
CA VAL A 229 -8.61 -6.02 -13.76
C VAL A 229 -9.81 -6.77 -13.18
N TRP A 230 -10.72 -6.07 -12.50
CA TRP A 230 -11.90 -6.67 -11.91
C TRP A 230 -12.75 -7.40 -12.97
N LYS A 231 -13.05 -6.74 -14.08
CA LYS A 231 -13.78 -7.37 -15.19
C LYS A 231 -13.08 -8.65 -15.69
N LYS A 232 -11.76 -8.62 -15.83
CA LYS A 232 -11.00 -9.79 -16.27
C LYS A 232 -11.07 -10.95 -15.29
N VAL A 233 -11.10 -10.67 -13.98
CA VAL A 233 -11.26 -11.67 -12.93
C VAL A 233 -12.64 -12.34 -13.01
N GLU A 234 -13.71 -11.57 -13.21
CA GLU A 234 -15.08 -12.10 -13.40
C GLU A 234 -15.21 -12.92 -14.69
N ASP A 235 -14.60 -12.45 -15.79
CA ASP A 235 -14.58 -13.14 -17.09
C ASP A 235 -13.87 -14.51 -17.02
N ILE A 236 -12.90 -14.68 -16.12
CA ILE A 236 -12.19 -15.95 -15.94
C ILE A 236 -13.03 -16.90 -15.07
N ALA A 237 -13.62 -16.39 -13.99
CA ALA A 237 -14.49 -17.18 -13.11
C ALA A 237 -15.71 -17.74 -13.85
N SER A 238 -16.33 -16.96 -14.75
CA SER A 238 -17.48 -17.40 -15.54
C SER A 238 -17.19 -18.50 -16.55
N LYS A 239 -15.91 -18.83 -16.79
CA LYS A 239 -15.45 -19.87 -17.73
C LYS A 239 -14.96 -21.14 -17.03
N THR A 240 -14.93 -21.14 -15.70
CA THR A 240 -14.42 -22.24 -14.86
C THR A 240 -15.58 -23.00 -14.24
#